data_AF-A0AAN8VHW6-F1
#
_entry.id   AF-A0AAN8VHW6-F1
#
_cell.length_a   1.000
_cell.length_b   1.000
_cell.length_c   1.000
_cell.angle_alpha   90.00
_cell.angle_beta   90.00
_cell.angle_gamma   90.00
#
_symmetry.space_group_name_H-M   'P 1'
#
loop_
_entity.id
_entity.type
_entity.pdbx_description
1 polymer ?
#
loop_
_entity_poly.entity_id
_entity_poly.type
_entity_poly.pdbx_seq_one_letter_code
_entity_poly.pdbx_strand_id
1 'polypeptide(L)'
;RALNSIFERWDAQAVQGLWNISGELCSGTAIDDTHVEDPSNNPSIKCDCSYDNHTTCHITKLRVYALNKRGVIPEELVALKYLTYLNIDRNYFTGPLPSFIGNLTALTFL
;
A
#
# COMPACT_ATOMS: atom_id res chain seq x y z
N ARG A 1 12.26 3.84 -3.44
CA ARG A 1 11.29 2.71 -3.49
C ARG A 1 9.90 3.33 -3.59
N ALA A 2 9.04 2.86 -4.49
CA ALA A 2 7.77 3.54 -4.80
C ALA A 2 6.88 3.81 -3.57
N LEU A 3 6.76 2.83 -2.65
CA LEU A 3 5.97 2.98 -1.43
C LEU A 3 6.42 4.17 -0.57
N ASN A 4 7.73 4.40 -0.43
CA ASN A 4 8.27 5.51 0.37
C ASN A 4 7.86 6.85 -0.23
N SER A 5 7.98 6.99 -1.55
CA SER A 5 7.58 8.21 -2.25
C SER A 5 6.06 8.45 -2.16
N ILE A 6 5.25 7.39 -2.18
CA ILE A 6 3.80 7.48 -1.94
C ILE A 6 3.54 7.99 -0.52
N PHE A 7 4.20 7.41 0.49
CA PHE A 7 4.00 7.76 1.89
C PHE A 7 4.51 9.16 2.23
N GLU A 8 5.63 9.59 1.63
CA GLU A 8 6.11 10.98 1.73
C GLU A 8 5.10 11.97 1.14
N ARG A 9 4.54 11.70 -0.04
CA ARG A 9 3.53 12.56 -0.67
C ARG A 9 2.23 12.64 0.12
N TRP A 10 1.85 11.56 0.79
CA TRP A 10 0.65 11.50 1.62
C TRP A 10 0.89 11.97 3.06
N ASP A 11 2.12 12.27 3.45
CA ASP A 11 2.51 12.51 4.85
C ASP A 11 2.03 11.35 5.75
N ALA A 12 2.24 10.12 5.30
CA ALA A 12 1.86 8.88 5.97
C ALA A 12 3.08 8.18 6.54
N GLN A 13 2.88 7.44 7.64
CA GLN A 13 3.93 6.66 8.31
C GLN A 13 3.41 5.26 8.61
N ALA A 14 4.29 4.27 8.55
CA ALA A 14 3.97 2.91 9.00
C ALA A 14 3.67 2.90 10.50
N VAL A 15 2.82 1.96 10.92
CA VAL A 15 2.57 1.75 12.35
C VAL A 15 3.81 1.14 12.99
N GLN A 16 4.38 1.84 13.98
CA GLN A 16 5.63 1.45 14.62
C GLN A 16 5.53 0.04 15.23
N GLY A 17 6.49 -0.82 14.89
CA GLY A 17 6.57 -2.19 15.41
C GLY A 17 5.70 -3.21 14.68
N LEU A 18 4.79 -2.79 13.79
CA LEU A 18 3.96 -3.71 13.01
C LEU A 18 4.55 -4.03 11.64
N TRP A 19 5.14 -3.04 10.98
CA TRP A 19 5.82 -3.16 9.68
C TRP A 19 6.71 -1.93 9.43
N ASN A 20 7.47 -1.89 8.34
CA ASN A 20 8.49 -0.85 8.11
C ASN A 20 8.52 -0.34 6.66
N ILE A 21 8.74 0.97 6.44
CA ILE A 21 8.95 1.60 5.11
C ILE A 21 10.43 1.90 4.79
N SER A 22 11.29 1.97 5.79
CA SER A 22 12.72 2.31 5.66
C SER A 22 13.63 1.08 5.55
N GLY A 23 13.11 -0.11 5.90
CA GLY A 23 13.84 -1.38 5.88
C GLY A 23 13.23 -2.40 4.92
N GLU A 24 13.04 -3.63 5.40
CA GLU A 24 12.31 -4.68 4.68
C GLU A 24 10.81 -4.45 4.79
N LEU A 25 10.17 -4.12 3.65
CA LEU A 25 8.74 -3.77 3.61
C LEU A 25 7.85 -4.95 4.00
N CYS A 26 8.17 -6.13 3.47
CA CYS A 26 7.41 -7.35 3.65
C CYS A 26 7.87 -8.10 4.90
N SER A 27 7.66 -7.50 6.07
CA SER A 27 8.00 -8.06 7.38
C SER A 27 6.85 -7.86 8.38
N GLY A 28 6.84 -8.66 9.46
CA GLY A 28 5.83 -8.57 10.52
C GLY A 28 4.42 -8.72 9.98
N THR A 29 3.56 -7.74 10.29
CA THR A 29 2.16 -7.72 9.86
C THR A 29 1.96 -7.65 8.35
N ALA A 30 3.00 -7.36 7.56
CA ALA A 30 2.89 -7.38 6.10
C ALA A 30 2.85 -8.81 5.51
N ILE A 31 3.30 -9.82 6.25
CA ILE A 31 3.43 -11.21 5.77
C ILE A 31 2.75 -12.26 6.67
N ASP A 32 2.28 -11.86 7.85
CA ASP A 32 1.55 -12.74 8.78
C ASP A 32 0.05 -12.87 8.41
N ASP A 33 -0.70 -13.53 9.30
CA ASP A 33 -2.14 -13.74 9.15
C ASP A 33 -3.02 -12.54 9.58
N THR A 34 -2.43 -11.44 10.06
CA THR A 34 -3.19 -10.23 10.48
C THR A 34 -4.02 -9.71 9.31
N HIS A 35 -5.29 -9.33 9.50
CA HIS A 35 -6.07 -8.85 8.35
C HIS A 35 -5.59 -7.45 7.89
N VAL A 36 -5.60 -7.16 6.58
CA VAL A 36 -5.18 -5.82 6.08
C VAL A 36 -6.05 -4.69 6.65
N GLU A 37 -7.31 -5.00 6.97
CA GLU A 37 -8.26 -4.05 7.54
C GLU A 37 -8.24 -4.00 9.08
N ASP A 38 -7.28 -4.66 9.73
CA ASP A 38 -7.13 -4.60 11.19
C ASP A 38 -7.11 -3.12 11.65
N PRO A 39 -8.00 -2.71 12.58
CA PRO A 39 -8.07 -1.33 13.04
C PRO A 39 -6.78 -0.83 13.72
N SER A 40 -6.01 -1.73 14.33
CA SER A 40 -4.73 -1.40 14.98
C SER A 40 -3.58 -1.21 13.98
N ASN A 41 -3.75 -1.67 12.73
CA ASN A 41 -2.76 -1.57 11.66
C ASN A 41 -3.29 -0.70 10.52
N ASN A 42 -3.15 0.61 10.65
CA ASN A 42 -3.58 1.59 9.65
C ASN A 42 -2.64 2.82 9.66
N PRO A 43 -1.88 3.07 8.59
CA PRO A 43 -1.89 2.38 7.30
C PRO A 43 -1.24 1.00 7.36
N SER A 44 -1.58 0.13 6.41
CA SER A 44 -1.08 -1.24 6.32
C SER A 44 -0.81 -1.69 4.90
N ILE A 45 0.06 -2.70 4.77
CA ILE A 45 0.30 -3.41 3.52
C ILE A 45 0.19 -4.92 3.75
N LYS A 46 -0.02 -5.66 2.66
CA LYS A 46 0.26 -7.10 2.61
C LYS A 46 1.15 -7.43 1.44
N CYS A 47 1.99 -8.43 1.63
CA CYS A 47 2.88 -8.94 0.62
C CYS A 47 2.61 -10.40 0.30
N ASP A 48 2.83 -10.77 -0.95
CA ASP A 48 2.99 -12.15 -1.37
C ASP A 48 4.49 -12.42 -1.60
N CYS A 49 5.02 -13.36 -0.83
CA CYS A 49 6.42 -13.78 -0.87
C CYS A 49 6.57 -15.20 -1.44
N SER A 50 5.61 -15.69 -2.24
CA SER A 50 5.71 -17.01 -2.88
C SER A 50 6.59 -17.02 -4.15
N TYR A 51 7.03 -15.84 -4.60
CA TYR A 51 7.80 -15.67 -5.84
C TYR A 51 9.26 -16.09 -5.69
N ASP A 52 9.85 -16.55 -6.79
CA ASP A 52 11.28 -16.88 -6.91
C ASP A 52 11.80 -17.75 -5.74
N ASN A 53 11.14 -18.88 -5.46
CA ASN A 53 11.45 -19.75 -4.32
C ASN A 53 11.51 -19.00 -2.97
N HIS A 54 10.55 -18.09 -2.76
CA HIS A 54 10.38 -17.30 -1.55
C HIS A 54 11.48 -16.26 -1.29
N THR A 55 12.20 -15.85 -2.34
CA THR A 55 13.24 -14.82 -2.24
C THR A 55 12.75 -13.44 -2.67
N THR A 56 11.62 -13.39 -3.39
CA THR A 56 11.01 -12.15 -3.86
C THR A 56 9.65 -11.96 -3.21
N CYS A 57 9.43 -10.77 -2.66
CA CYS A 57 8.13 -10.36 -2.14
C CYS A 57 7.55 -9.20 -2.96
N HIS A 58 6.24 -9.24 -3.16
CA HIS A 58 5.50 -8.20 -3.87
C HIS A 58 4.35 -7.68 -3.01
N ILE A 59 4.18 -6.36 -2.95
CA ILE A 59 3.04 -5.74 -2.26
C ILE A 59 1.78 -6.04 -3.06
N THR A 60 0.82 -6.71 -2.42
CA THR A 60 -0.46 -7.09 -3.00
C THR A 60 -1.62 -6.28 -2.45
N LYS A 61 -1.52 -5.77 -1.22
CA LYS A 61 -2.55 -4.92 -0.63
C LYS A 61 -1.93 -3.66 -0.04
N LEU A 62 -2.59 -2.52 -0.22
CA LEU A 62 -2.24 -1.24 0.40
C LEU A 62 -3.51 -0.59 0.95
N ARG A 63 -3.49 -0.25 2.23
CA ARG A 63 -4.58 0.46 2.90
C ARG A 63 -4.05 1.70 3.61
N VAL A 64 -4.70 2.83 3.33
CA VAL A 64 -4.51 4.12 4.00
C VAL A 64 -5.90 4.69 4.22
N TYR A 65 -6.61 4.23 5.25
CA TYR A 65 -8.04 4.47 5.41
C TYR A 65 -8.33 5.50 6.50
N ALA A 66 -9.14 6.52 6.23
CA ALA A 66 -9.58 7.47 7.26
C ALA A 66 -8.44 8.15 8.06
N LEU A 67 -7.33 8.51 7.40
CA LEU A 67 -6.16 9.13 8.04
C LEU A 67 -6.01 10.62 7.68
N ASN A 68 -7.08 11.26 7.22
CA ASN A 68 -7.13 12.66 6.81
C ASN A 68 -6.09 13.04 5.74
N LYS A 69 -5.65 12.07 4.92
CA LYS A 69 -4.64 12.30 3.88
C LYS A 69 -5.19 13.20 2.78
N ARG A 70 -4.33 14.02 2.19
CA ARG A 70 -4.69 15.08 1.23
C ARG A 70 -3.81 14.97 -0.02
N GLY A 71 -4.13 15.78 -1.03
CA GLY A 71 -3.38 15.85 -2.28
C GLY A 71 -4.00 14.97 -3.37
N VAL A 72 -3.17 14.51 -4.30
CA VAL A 72 -3.60 13.66 -5.43
C VAL A 72 -3.13 12.22 -5.24
N ILE A 73 -3.75 11.30 -5.99
CA ILE A 73 -3.27 9.91 -6.10
C ILE A 73 -1.98 9.92 -6.94
N PRO A 74 -0.82 9.51 -6.38
CA PRO A 74 0.48 9.64 -7.02
C PRO A 74 0.73 8.54 -8.06
N GLU A 75 1.38 8.89 -9.17
CA GLU A 75 1.69 7.96 -10.27
C GLU A 75 2.62 6.83 -9.83
N GLU A 76 3.43 7.03 -8.78
CA GLU A 76 4.27 5.99 -8.18
C GLU A 76 3.50 4.72 -7.78
N LEU A 77 2.17 4.79 -7.60
CA LEU A 77 1.33 3.60 -7.41
C LEU A 77 1.49 2.59 -8.55
N VAL A 78 1.75 3.02 -9.78
CA VAL A 78 1.94 2.13 -10.96
C VAL A 78 3.12 1.17 -10.79
N ALA A 79 4.07 1.49 -9.92
CA ALA A 79 5.18 0.60 -9.61
C ALA A 79 4.77 -0.62 -8.78
N LEU A 80 3.62 -0.57 -8.09
CA LEU A 80 3.03 -1.67 -7.34
C LEU A 80 2.23 -2.59 -8.29
N LYS A 81 2.90 -3.19 -9.27
CA LYS A 81 2.25 -3.96 -10.36
C LYS A 81 1.43 -5.17 -9.90
N TYR A 82 1.71 -5.69 -8.70
CA TYR A 82 1.03 -6.83 -8.10
C TYR A 82 -0.08 -6.43 -7.12
N LEU A 83 -0.40 -5.13 -7.03
CA LEU A 83 -1.43 -4.63 -6.14
C LEU A 83 -2.80 -5.15 -6.59
N THR A 84 -3.43 -5.95 -5.75
CA THR A 84 -4.78 -6.50 -5.95
C THR A 84 -5.84 -5.73 -5.17
N TYR A 85 -5.45 -5.06 -4.09
CA TYR A 85 -6.33 -4.27 -3.23
C TYR A 85 -5.70 -2.92 -2.92
N LEU A 86 -6.40 -1.84 -3.24
CA LEU A 86 -6.10 -0.49 -2.80
C LEU A 86 -7.30 0.03 -2.01
N ASN A 87 -7.09 0.52 -0.79
CA ASN A 87 -8.13 1.21 -0.03
C ASN A 87 -7.58 2.52 0.50
N ILE A 88 -8.06 3.61 -0.10
CA ILE A 88 -7.71 4.99 0.26
C ILE A 88 -8.94 5.80 0.69
N ASP A 89 -10.01 5.09 1.06
CA ASP A 89 -11.31 5.67 1.39
C ASP A 89 -11.27 6.52 2.65
N ARG A 90 -12.25 7.42 2.74
CA ARG A 90 -12.45 8.35 3.86
C ARG A 90 -11.24 9.27 4.12
N ASN A 91 -10.48 9.58 3.07
CA ASN A 91 -9.49 10.65 3.09
C ASN A 91 -10.02 11.88 2.33
N TYR A 92 -9.17 12.90 2.20
CA TYR A 92 -9.44 14.15 1.49
C TYR A 92 -8.57 14.26 0.24
N PHE A 93 -8.40 13.15 -0.49
CA PHE A 93 -7.77 13.18 -1.80
C PHE A 93 -8.63 13.99 -2.78
N THR A 94 -7.96 14.70 -3.67
CA THR A 94 -8.56 15.65 -4.62
C THR A 94 -8.03 15.38 -6.02
N GLY A 95 -8.70 15.97 -7.02
CA GLY A 95 -8.39 15.72 -8.42
C GLY A 95 -9.16 14.53 -8.99
N PRO A 96 -9.01 14.29 -10.31
CA PRO A 96 -9.68 13.17 -10.96
C PRO A 96 -9.04 11.83 -10.53
N LEU A 97 -9.78 10.74 -10.69
CA LEU A 97 -9.19 9.40 -10.67
C LEU A 97 -8.17 9.30 -11.81
N PRO A 98 -6.87 9.08 -11.53
CA PRO A 98 -5.86 9.10 -12.59
C PRO A 98 -6.00 7.92 -13.55
N SER A 99 -5.76 8.16 -14.84
CA SER A 99 -5.86 7.12 -15.88
C SER A 99 -4.84 5.99 -15.70
N PHE A 100 -3.69 6.25 -15.07
CA PHE A 100 -2.68 5.23 -14.79
C PHE A 100 -3.21 4.11 -13.88
N ILE A 101 -4.34 4.30 -13.17
CA ILE A 101 -4.99 3.23 -12.41
C ILE A 101 -5.32 2.04 -13.33
N GLY A 102 -5.62 2.29 -14.61
CA GLY A 102 -5.81 1.23 -15.61
C GLY A 102 -4.56 0.40 -15.91
N ASN A 103 -3.37 0.86 -15.54
CA ASN A 103 -2.12 0.09 -15.66
C ASN A 103 -1.90 -0.88 -14.49
N LEU A 104 -2.68 -0.77 -13.41
CA LEU A 104 -2.67 -1.72 -12.28
C LEU A 104 -3.52 -2.94 -12.63
N THR A 105 -3.05 -3.75 -13.57
CA THR A 105 -3.84 -4.86 -14.15
C THR A 105 -4.20 -5.97 -13.16
N ALA A 106 -3.48 -6.07 -12.04
CA ALA A 106 -3.79 -7.00 -10.96
C ALA A 106 -4.86 -6.47 -9.98
N LEU A 107 -5.20 -5.18 -10.05
CA LEU A 107 -6.11 -4.52 -9.10
C LEU A 107 -7.54 -5.01 -9.31
N THR A 108 -8.12 -5.60 -8.27
CA THR A 108 -9.51 -6.11 -8.28
C THR A 108 -10.41 -5.36 -7.32
N PHE A 109 -9.82 -4.65 -6.35
CA PHE A 109 -10.53 -3.80 -5.40
C PHE A 109 -9.86 -2.43 -5.28
N LEU A 110 -10.66 -1.37 -5.39
CA LEU A 110 -10.27 0.04 -5.29
C LEU A 110 -11.24 0.80 -4.40
#